data_AF-A0A7Y1TTC4-F1
#
_entry.id   AF-A0A7Y1TTC4-F1
#
_cell.length_a   1.000
_cell.length_b   1.000
_cell.length_c   1.000
_cell.angle_alpha   90.00
_cell.angle_beta   90.00
_cell.angle_gamma   90.00
#
_symmetry.space_group_name_H-M   'P 1'
#
loop_
_entity.id
_entity.type
_entity.pdbx_description
1 polymer ?
#
loop_
_entity_poly.entity_id
_entity_poly.type
_entity_poly.pdbx_seq_one_letter_code
_entity_poly.pdbx_strand_id
1 'polypeptide(L)'
;MNSVTFLQSRPAESVHELWASTRRKEGATAVEVASLDLPSAAAAMGGGLLPVAVGIDGVEGAAWVVEPAEAHELDVAGWRLSVIDTGETELVLDALVRSGAAFLRTGRARAAEAARLCSLPGVPAVVSVFVDSIDDAVAAIAAGAGDLVLRGWTSDDVGELRDALEHSLVERTAIPVHVTVDDARDELPPDLFKAYLDQIDGSGVVRPRTDWAPGRAMAPPAPPGRLSAAWTDAAWRSNTDPASGVTGEVRDILDRSLSGERRSVEEIERLFRA
;
A
#
# COMPACT_ATOMS: atom_id res chain seq x y z
N MET A 1 9.52 -15.19 -1.40
CA MET A 1 9.27 -14.55 -0.09
C MET A 1 7.87 -13.93 -0.16
N ASN A 2 7.02 -14.13 0.85
CA ASN A 2 5.74 -13.42 0.88
C ASN A 2 5.98 -11.96 1.26
N SER A 3 5.52 -11.03 0.44
CA SER A 3 5.53 -9.60 0.74
C SER A 3 4.37 -9.24 1.67
N VAL A 4 4.63 -8.37 2.65
CA VAL A 4 3.60 -7.71 3.46
C VAL A 4 3.42 -6.29 2.93
N THR A 5 2.18 -5.88 2.69
CA THR A 5 1.89 -4.50 2.31
C THR A 5 1.61 -3.65 3.55
N PHE A 6 1.75 -2.34 3.42
CA PHE A 6 1.21 -1.44 4.43
C PHE A 6 0.72 -0.13 3.83
N LEU A 7 -0.22 0.50 4.53
CA LEU A 7 -0.80 1.78 4.20
C LEU A 7 -0.50 2.80 5.30
N GLN A 8 0.08 3.95 4.94
CA GLN A 8 0.13 5.11 5.82
C GLN A 8 -1.16 5.93 5.71
N SER A 9 -2.05 5.76 6.69
CA SER A 9 -3.36 6.40 6.72
C SER A 9 -3.52 7.37 7.89
N ARG A 10 -4.34 8.41 7.71
CA ARG A 10 -4.72 9.35 8.76
C ARG A 10 -6.25 9.44 8.85
N PRO A 11 -6.88 9.23 10.02
CA PRO A 11 -8.27 9.60 10.18
C PRO A 11 -8.41 11.13 10.22
N ALA A 12 -9.49 11.66 9.66
CA ALA A 12 -9.87 13.06 9.78
C ALA A 12 -11.40 13.22 9.71
N GLU A 13 -11.93 14.23 10.42
CA GLU A 13 -13.34 14.62 10.29
C GLU A 13 -13.57 15.52 9.07
N SER A 14 -12.60 16.38 8.75
CA SER A 14 -12.60 17.25 7.58
C SER A 14 -11.17 17.47 7.10
N VAL A 15 -10.99 17.73 5.82
CA VAL A 15 -9.66 17.89 5.22
C VAL A 15 -9.54 19.26 4.57
N HIS A 16 -8.44 19.95 4.85
CA HIS A 16 -8.02 21.13 4.12
C HIS A 16 -6.62 20.92 3.54
N GLU A 17 -6.31 21.62 2.44
CA GLU A 17 -5.13 21.29 1.61
C GLU A 17 -3.81 21.42 2.37
N LEU A 18 -3.66 22.47 3.19
CA LEU A 18 -2.46 22.66 4.01
C LEU A 18 -2.23 21.49 5.00
N TRP A 19 -3.31 20.96 5.59
CA TRP A 19 -3.23 19.80 6.47
C TRP A 19 -2.84 18.57 5.68
N ALA A 20 -3.48 18.33 4.52
CA ALA A 20 -3.19 17.18 3.67
C ALA A 20 -1.73 17.19 3.18
N SER A 21 -1.23 18.34 2.73
CA SER A 21 0.17 18.53 2.34
C SER A 21 1.14 18.28 3.51
N THR A 22 0.78 18.71 4.71
CA THR A 22 1.59 18.45 5.91
C THR A 22 1.62 16.95 6.23
N ARG A 23 0.47 16.27 6.26
CA ARG A 23 0.40 14.82 6.49
C ARG A 23 1.14 14.04 5.40
N ARG A 24 1.08 14.50 4.15
CA ARG A 24 1.81 13.90 3.02
C ARG A 24 3.32 13.95 3.24
N LYS A 25 3.84 15.10 3.71
CA LYS A 25 5.27 15.26 4.07
C LYS A 25 5.67 14.38 5.26
N GLU A 26 4.76 14.15 6.19
CA GLU A 26 4.96 13.25 7.34
C GLU A 26 4.88 11.76 6.98
N GLY A 27 4.50 11.41 5.75
CA GLY A 27 4.47 10.01 5.30
C GLY A 27 3.11 9.48 4.87
N ALA A 28 2.01 10.19 5.11
CA ALA A 28 0.69 9.69 4.72
C ALA A 28 0.55 9.55 3.19
N THR A 29 -0.21 8.55 2.76
CA THR A 29 -0.62 8.32 1.36
C THR A 29 -2.14 8.36 1.21
N ALA A 30 -2.87 8.09 2.30
CA ALA A 30 -4.31 8.17 2.35
C ALA A 30 -4.84 8.93 3.57
N VAL A 31 -6.08 9.38 3.47
CA VAL A 31 -6.87 9.94 4.56
C VAL A 31 -8.24 9.26 4.63
N GLU A 32 -8.64 8.82 5.82
CA GLU A 32 -9.93 8.18 6.08
C GLU A 32 -10.91 9.20 6.68
N VAL A 33 -12.08 9.38 6.04
CA VAL A 33 -13.09 10.39 6.40
C VAL A 33 -14.48 9.76 6.49
N ALA A 34 -15.15 9.86 7.64
CA ALA A 34 -16.44 9.22 7.95
C ALA A 34 -17.68 9.83 7.27
N SER A 35 -17.53 10.99 6.64
CA SER A 35 -18.57 11.63 5.82
C SER A 35 -17.87 12.50 4.79
N LEU A 36 -17.28 11.85 3.79
CA LEU A 36 -16.42 12.53 2.83
C LEU A 36 -17.25 13.55 2.03
N ASP A 37 -16.93 14.83 2.16
CA ASP A 37 -17.53 15.90 1.36
C ASP A 37 -16.62 16.30 0.18
N LEU A 38 -17.21 16.97 -0.83
CA LEU A 38 -16.45 17.42 -2.01
C LEU A 38 -15.25 18.30 -1.64
N PRO A 39 -15.34 19.28 -0.72
CA PRO A 39 -14.19 20.08 -0.30
C PRO A 39 -13.06 19.24 0.30
N SER A 40 -13.37 18.28 1.18
CA SER A 40 -12.36 17.42 1.81
C SER A 40 -11.72 16.49 0.80
N ALA A 41 -12.49 15.91 -0.13
CA ALA A 41 -11.96 15.08 -1.20
C ALA A 41 -11.00 15.87 -2.10
N ALA A 42 -11.41 17.07 -2.54
CA ALA A 42 -10.57 17.95 -3.36
C ALA A 42 -9.31 18.40 -2.60
N ALA A 43 -9.44 18.76 -1.32
CA ALA A 43 -8.32 19.15 -0.48
C ALA A 43 -7.33 18.01 -0.21
N ALA A 44 -7.82 16.78 -0.03
CA ALA A 44 -6.99 15.59 0.11
C ALA A 44 -6.13 15.39 -1.14
N MET A 45 -6.76 15.37 -2.31
CA MET A 45 -6.08 15.21 -3.60
C MET A 45 -5.09 16.34 -3.88
N GLY A 46 -5.49 17.60 -3.64
CA GLY A 46 -4.62 18.78 -3.78
C GLY A 46 -3.39 18.73 -2.85
N GLY A 47 -3.57 18.17 -1.64
CA GLY A 47 -2.47 17.92 -0.70
C GLY A 47 -1.65 16.66 -0.99
N GLY A 48 -1.99 15.90 -2.03
CA GLY A 48 -1.28 14.69 -2.46
C GLY A 48 -1.63 13.43 -1.68
N LEU A 49 -2.82 13.35 -1.08
CA LEU A 49 -3.37 12.16 -0.41
C LEU A 49 -4.53 11.57 -1.23
N LEU A 50 -4.74 10.26 -1.13
CA LEU A 50 -5.96 9.63 -1.62
C LEU A 50 -7.04 9.67 -0.54
N PRO A 51 -8.24 10.22 -0.83
CA PRO A 51 -9.35 10.17 0.10
C PRO A 51 -9.93 8.75 0.15
N VAL A 52 -10.19 8.25 1.35
CA VAL A 52 -10.87 6.99 1.64
C VAL A 52 -12.14 7.34 2.40
N ALA A 53 -13.28 6.97 1.85
CA ALA A 53 -14.55 7.13 2.54
C ALA A 53 -14.69 6.04 3.61
N VAL A 54 -15.09 6.42 4.81
CA VAL A 54 -15.47 5.48 5.87
C VAL A 54 -16.99 5.50 5.97
N GLY A 55 -17.62 4.36 5.71
CA GLY A 55 -19.05 4.27 5.44
C GLY A 55 -19.41 4.64 3.99
N ILE A 56 -20.71 4.60 3.71
CA ILE A 56 -21.27 4.86 2.37
C ILE A 56 -21.77 6.30 2.18
N ASP A 57 -21.78 7.08 3.26
CA ASP A 57 -22.26 8.45 3.25
C ASP A 57 -21.24 9.41 2.65
N GLY A 58 -21.72 10.32 1.80
CA GLY A 58 -20.93 11.40 1.21
C GLY A 58 -20.59 11.16 -0.25
N VAL A 59 -19.40 11.60 -0.66
CA VAL A 59 -18.92 11.48 -2.04
C VAL A 59 -17.94 10.34 -2.22
N GLU A 60 -17.74 9.96 -3.47
CA GLU A 60 -16.81 8.92 -3.85
C GLU A 60 -15.36 9.23 -3.46
N GLY A 61 -14.74 8.30 -2.73
CA GLY A 61 -13.30 8.27 -2.47
C GLY A 61 -12.56 7.34 -3.41
N ALA A 62 -11.23 7.27 -3.31
CA ALA A 62 -10.43 6.29 -4.04
C ALA A 62 -10.77 4.84 -3.60
N ALA A 63 -11.10 4.67 -2.33
CA ALA A 63 -11.50 3.41 -1.71
C ALA A 63 -12.50 3.67 -0.58
N TRP A 64 -13.12 2.60 -0.08
CA TRP A 64 -14.05 2.60 1.04
C TRP A 64 -13.63 1.66 2.15
N VAL A 65 -13.95 2.05 3.37
CA VAL A 65 -13.88 1.22 4.58
C VAL A 65 -15.28 1.16 5.16
N VAL A 66 -15.91 -0.01 5.13
CA VAL A 66 -17.34 -0.17 5.39
C VAL A 66 -17.62 -1.29 6.38
N GLU A 67 -18.76 -1.20 7.04
CA GLU A 67 -19.29 -2.33 7.80
C GLU A 67 -19.79 -3.45 6.85
N PRO A 68 -19.90 -4.71 7.33
CA PRO A 68 -20.34 -5.83 6.49
C PRO A 68 -21.67 -5.59 5.77
N ALA A 69 -22.64 -4.96 6.43
CA ALA A 69 -23.97 -4.70 5.85
C ALA A 69 -23.91 -3.73 4.66
N GLU A 70 -23.02 -2.75 4.72
CA GLU A 70 -22.86 -1.69 3.72
C GLU A 70 -22.08 -2.14 2.48
N ALA A 71 -21.27 -3.20 2.60
CA ALA A 71 -20.36 -3.65 1.54
C ALA A 71 -21.06 -4.04 0.23
N HIS A 72 -22.35 -4.38 0.27
CA HIS A 72 -23.14 -4.74 -0.90
C HIS A 72 -23.94 -3.60 -1.50
N GLU A 73 -23.96 -2.44 -0.85
CA GLU A 73 -24.68 -1.27 -1.32
C GLU A 73 -23.86 -0.45 -2.32
N LEU A 74 -22.53 -0.66 -2.34
CA LEU A 74 -21.62 -0.01 -3.25
C LEU A 74 -21.45 -0.82 -4.55
N ASP A 75 -21.73 -0.18 -5.69
CA ASP A 75 -21.49 -0.72 -7.02
C ASP A 75 -20.11 -0.31 -7.53
N VAL A 76 -19.08 -0.92 -6.95
CA VAL A 76 -17.66 -0.57 -7.18
C VAL A 76 -16.82 -1.85 -7.21
N ALA A 77 -15.68 -1.80 -7.88
CA ALA A 77 -14.77 -2.94 -7.88
C ALA A 77 -14.33 -3.32 -6.45
N GLY A 78 -14.34 -4.62 -6.13
CA GLY A 78 -14.02 -5.13 -4.79
C GLY A 78 -12.63 -4.74 -4.28
N TRP A 79 -11.67 -4.46 -5.17
CA TRP A 79 -10.36 -3.96 -4.78
C TRP A 79 -10.38 -2.55 -4.16
N ARG A 80 -11.47 -1.80 -4.33
CA ARG A 80 -11.74 -0.52 -3.68
C ARG A 80 -12.35 -0.68 -2.29
N LEU A 81 -12.71 -1.89 -1.88
CA LEU A 81 -13.44 -2.15 -0.63
C LEU A 81 -12.55 -2.77 0.44
N SER A 82 -12.67 -2.24 1.66
CA SER A 82 -12.19 -2.85 2.89
C SER A 82 -13.38 -3.07 3.83
N VAL A 83 -13.63 -4.31 4.25
CA VAL A 83 -14.70 -4.64 5.21
C VAL A 83 -14.15 -4.64 6.62
N ILE A 84 -14.86 -4.03 7.57
CA ILE A 84 -14.52 -4.05 9.00
C ILE A 84 -14.92 -5.40 9.62
N ASP A 85 -14.01 -6.04 10.35
CA ASP A 85 -14.30 -7.20 11.19
C ASP A 85 -15.10 -6.80 12.43
N THR A 86 -16.42 -6.88 12.35
CA THR A 86 -17.35 -6.66 13.48
C THR A 86 -17.34 -7.80 14.49
N GLY A 87 -16.78 -8.94 14.10
CA GLY A 87 -16.71 -10.16 14.86
C GLY A 87 -17.83 -11.16 14.65
N GLU A 88 -18.83 -10.79 13.85
CA GLU A 88 -19.92 -11.66 13.43
C GLU A 88 -19.50 -12.45 12.18
N THR A 89 -18.95 -13.64 12.40
CA THR A 89 -18.29 -14.45 11.35
C THR A 89 -19.13 -14.64 10.09
N GLU A 90 -20.42 -14.94 10.21
CA GLU A 90 -21.31 -15.17 9.06
C GLU A 90 -21.51 -13.90 8.24
N LEU A 91 -21.74 -12.76 8.90
CA LEU A 91 -21.93 -11.46 8.23
C LEU A 91 -20.64 -11.00 7.54
N VAL A 92 -19.50 -11.12 8.22
CA VAL A 92 -18.20 -10.76 7.65
C VAL A 92 -17.90 -11.64 6.43
N LEU A 93 -18.14 -12.95 6.52
CA LEU A 93 -17.87 -13.86 5.42
C LEU A 93 -18.77 -13.58 4.20
N ASP A 94 -20.07 -13.36 4.41
CA ASP A 94 -21.00 -12.97 3.32
C ASP A 94 -20.53 -11.69 2.65
N ALA A 95 -20.17 -10.68 3.46
CA ALA A 95 -19.65 -9.41 2.99
C ALA A 95 -18.43 -9.59 2.09
N LEU A 96 -17.41 -10.33 2.54
CA LEU A 96 -16.18 -10.53 1.78
C LEU A 96 -16.40 -11.28 0.47
N VAL A 97 -17.18 -12.37 0.49
CA VAL A 97 -17.39 -13.22 -0.69
C VAL A 97 -18.20 -12.48 -1.76
N ARG A 98 -19.27 -11.79 -1.37
CA ARG A 98 -20.18 -11.14 -2.32
C ARG A 98 -19.67 -9.80 -2.82
N SER A 99 -18.97 -9.02 -2.00
CA SER A 99 -18.38 -7.74 -2.43
C SER A 99 -17.03 -7.92 -3.14
N GLY A 100 -16.34 -9.04 -2.90
CA GLY A 100 -14.98 -9.24 -3.39
C GLY A 100 -13.96 -8.29 -2.76
N ALA A 101 -14.25 -7.78 -1.55
CA ALA A 101 -13.40 -6.82 -0.86
C ALA A 101 -11.94 -7.29 -0.78
N ALA A 102 -11.00 -6.42 -1.15
CA ALA A 102 -9.58 -6.74 -1.11
C ALA A 102 -9.02 -6.88 0.31
N PHE A 103 -9.66 -6.24 1.30
CA PHE A 103 -9.17 -6.27 2.68
C PHE A 103 -10.26 -6.59 3.70
N LEU A 104 -9.91 -7.41 4.68
CA LEU A 104 -10.62 -7.51 5.96
C LEU A 104 -9.85 -6.71 7.00
N ARG A 105 -10.39 -5.57 7.43
CA ARG A 105 -9.79 -4.69 8.44
C ARG A 105 -10.16 -5.15 9.84
N THR A 106 -9.16 -5.50 10.64
CA THR A 106 -9.37 -6.02 11.99
C THR A 106 -8.38 -5.43 13.00
N GLY A 107 -8.67 -5.67 14.28
CA GLY A 107 -7.76 -5.38 15.38
C GLY A 107 -6.82 -6.54 15.67
N ARG A 108 -5.70 -6.23 16.35
CA ARG A 108 -4.65 -7.20 16.68
C ARG A 108 -5.15 -8.46 17.40
N ALA A 109 -6.11 -8.30 18.31
CA ALA A 109 -6.69 -9.40 19.07
C ALA A 109 -7.44 -10.43 18.21
N ARG A 110 -7.90 -10.03 17.02
CA ARG A 110 -8.69 -10.87 16.10
C ARG A 110 -7.94 -11.26 14.83
N ALA A 111 -6.70 -10.79 14.64
CA ALA A 111 -5.90 -11.04 13.43
C ALA A 111 -5.83 -12.54 13.06
N ALA A 112 -5.62 -13.43 14.04
CA ALA A 112 -5.56 -14.87 13.81
C ALA A 112 -6.90 -15.50 13.39
N GLU A 113 -8.03 -14.97 13.88
CA GLU A 113 -9.36 -15.41 13.44
C GLU A 113 -9.66 -14.88 12.04
N ALA A 114 -9.38 -13.60 11.79
CA ALA A 114 -9.51 -12.99 10.46
C ALA A 114 -8.68 -13.75 9.41
N ALA A 115 -7.45 -14.18 9.75
CA ALA A 115 -6.59 -14.97 8.87
C ALA A 115 -7.21 -16.33 8.53
N ARG A 116 -7.84 -16.99 9.50
CA ARG A 116 -8.59 -18.23 9.23
C ARG A 116 -9.72 -18.00 8.24
N LEU A 117 -10.51 -16.93 8.41
CA LEU A 117 -11.60 -16.58 7.49
C LEU A 117 -11.08 -16.28 6.08
N CYS A 118 -10.05 -15.44 5.96
CA CYS A 118 -9.42 -15.10 4.68
C CYS A 118 -8.72 -16.29 3.99
N SER A 119 -8.37 -17.34 4.74
CA SER A 119 -7.81 -18.57 4.16
C SER A 119 -8.84 -19.50 3.52
N LEU A 120 -10.15 -19.23 3.70
CA LEU A 120 -11.20 -20.05 3.12
C LEU A 120 -11.23 -19.89 1.59
N PRO A 121 -11.47 -20.99 0.84
CA PRO A 121 -11.59 -20.92 -0.61
C PRO A 121 -12.68 -19.94 -1.06
N GLY A 122 -12.35 -19.08 -2.02
CA GLY A 122 -13.29 -18.08 -2.55
C GLY A 122 -13.35 -16.77 -1.76
N VAL A 123 -12.52 -16.60 -0.73
CA VAL A 123 -12.34 -15.32 -0.03
C VAL A 123 -11.07 -14.65 -0.58
N PRO A 124 -11.18 -13.59 -1.40
CA PRO A 124 -10.01 -12.95 -2.02
C PRO A 124 -9.27 -11.99 -1.06
N ALA A 125 -9.86 -11.72 0.11
CA ALA A 125 -9.43 -10.66 1.02
C ALA A 125 -8.12 -10.98 1.73
N VAL A 126 -7.27 -9.96 1.88
CA VAL A 126 -6.09 -9.97 2.73
C VAL A 126 -6.43 -9.38 4.09
N VAL A 127 -5.92 -9.98 5.17
CA VAL A 127 -6.09 -9.43 6.52
C VAL A 127 -5.25 -8.17 6.66
N SER A 128 -5.93 -7.05 6.93
CA SER A 128 -5.34 -5.72 7.16
C SER A 128 -5.50 -5.35 8.64
N VAL A 129 -4.39 -5.12 9.34
CA VAL A 129 -4.40 -4.89 10.80
C VAL A 129 -3.91 -3.49 11.14
N PHE A 130 -4.66 -2.78 11.99
CA PHE A 130 -4.20 -1.54 12.59
C PHE A 130 -3.14 -1.83 13.67
N VAL A 131 -1.98 -1.18 13.56
CA VAL A 131 -0.86 -1.38 14.47
C VAL A 131 -0.25 -0.05 14.90
N ASP A 132 0.08 0.02 16.19
CA ASP A 132 0.58 1.24 16.84
C ASP A 132 2.06 1.15 17.24
N SER A 133 2.67 -0.04 17.09
CA SER A 133 4.09 -0.29 17.41
C SER A 133 4.71 -1.37 16.51
N ILE A 134 6.03 -1.47 16.53
CA ILE A 134 6.79 -2.51 15.81
C ILE A 134 6.45 -3.90 16.34
N ASP A 135 6.38 -4.07 17.66
CA ASP A 135 5.98 -5.34 18.28
C ASP A 135 4.57 -5.76 17.84
N ASP A 136 3.64 -4.80 17.76
CA ASP A 136 2.29 -5.02 17.30
C ASP A 136 2.25 -5.46 15.82
N ALA A 137 3.08 -4.84 14.98
CA ALA A 137 3.21 -5.19 13.57
C ALA A 137 3.78 -6.60 13.36
N VAL A 138 4.85 -6.94 14.09
CA VAL A 138 5.47 -8.28 14.05
C VAL A 138 4.48 -9.34 14.53
N ALA A 139 3.77 -9.08 15.63
CA ALA A 139 2.75 -9.99 16.15
C ALA A 139 1.57 -10.17 15.18
N ALA A 140 1.12 -9.09 14.52
CA ALA A 140 0.04 -9.16 13.53
C ALA A 140 0.44 -10.00 12.31
N ILE A 141 1.66 -9.82 11.79
CA ILE A 141 2.18 -10.62 10.66
C ILE A 141 2.29 -12.09 11.06
N ALA A 142 2.84 -12.38 12.25
CA ALA A 142 2.91 -13.75 12.77
C ALA A 142 1.52 -14.38 12.95
N ALA A 143 0.49 -13.58 13.20
CA ALA A 143 -0.91 -14.02 13.27
C ALA A 143 -1.59 -14.18 11.89
N GLY A 144 -0.90 -13.88 10.79
CA GLY A 144 -1.39 -14.05 9.42
C GLY A 144 -1.84 -12.75 8.73
N ALA A 145 -1.50 -11.57 9.27
CA ALA A 145 -1.72 -10.31 8.57
C ALA A 145 -0.85 -10.23 7.29
N GLY A 146 -1.48 -9.94 6.16
CA GLY A 146 -0.77 -9.65 4.90
C GLY A 146 -0.68 -8.16 4.60
N ASP A 147 -1.43 -7.34 5.32
CA ASP A 147 -1.43 -5.88 5.21
C ASP A 147 -1.45 -5.22 6.60
N LEU A 148 -0.77 -4.06 6.72
CA LEU A 148 -0.77 -3.24 7.94
C LEU A 148 -1.30 -1.84 7.66
N VAL A 149 -2.08 -1.29 8.59
CA VAL A 149 -2.46 0.14 8.55
C VAL A 149 -1.70 0.88 9.63
N LEU A 150 -0.80 1.76 9.18
CA LEU A 150 0.08 2.55 10.03
C LEU A 150 -0.50 3.95 10.21
N ARG A 151 -0.66 4.36 11.47
CA ARG A 151 -1.10 5.70 11.86
C ARG A 151 -0.02 6.33 12.72
N GLY A 152 0.72 7.32 12.22
CA GLY A 152 1.72 8.02 13.05
C GLY A 152 3.14 7.77 12.66
N TRP A 153 3.38 6.71 11.90
CA TRP A 153 4.71 6.15 11.72
C TRP A 153 5.60 7.05 10.88
N THR A 154 6.78 7.32 11.40
CA THR A 154 7.85 8.02 10.71
C THR A 154 8.60 7.08 9.78
N SER A 155 9.44 7.63 8.90
CA SER A 155 10.33 6.82 8.06
C SER A 155 11.29 5.95 8.89
N ASP A 156 11.66 6.39 10.10
CA ASP A 156 12.55 5.65 10.98
C ASP A 156 11.81 4.44 11.59
N ASP A 157 10.57 4.62 12.04
CA ASP A 157 9.73 3.51 12.54
C ASP A 157 9.53 2.43 11.47
N VAL A 158 9.31 2.84 10.21
CA VAL A 158 9.16 1.89 9.10
C VAL A 158 10.49 1.22 8.74
N GLY A 159 11.62 1.94 8.85
CA GLY A 159 12.95 1.37 8.72
C GLY A 159 13.24 0.30 9.78
N GLU A 160 12.87 0.57 11.03
CA GLU A 160 13.02 -0.38 12.14
C GLU A 160 12.14 -1.62 11.94
N LEU A 161 10.89 -1.44 11.50
CA LEU A 161 10.02 -2.56 11.17
C LEU A 161 10.58 -3.41 10.03
N ARG A 162 11.10 -2.79 8.96
CA ARG A 162 11.75 -3.52 7.85
C ARG A 162 12.87 -4.39 8.39
N ASP A 163 13.72 -3.84 9.25
CA ASP A 163 14.90 -4.53 9.77
C ASP A 163 14.53 -5.64 10.77
N ALA A 164 13.37 -5.55 11.41
CA ALA A 164 12.82 -6.58 12.30
C ALA A 164 12.11 -7.73 11.57
N LEU A 165 11.81 -7.60 10.27
CA LEU A 165 11.03 -8.58 9.50
C LEU A 165 11.89 -9.40 8.55
N GLU A 166 11.53 -10.67 8.39
CA GLU A 166 12.06 -11.54 7.32
C GLU A 166 11.30 -11.35 5.99
N HIS A 167 10.19 -10.60 6.02
CA HIS A 167 9.32 -10.33 4.88
C HIS A 167 9.70 -9.03 4.17
N SER A 168 9.49 -8.99 2.85
CA SER A 168 9.56 -7.72 2.11
C SER A 168 8.39 -6.83 2.49
N LEU A 169 8.68 -5.58 2.84
CA LEU A 169 7.68 -4.58 3.21
C LEU A 169 7.43 -3.62 2.03
N VAL A 170 6.17 -3.53 1.59
CA VAL A 170 5.79 -2.77 0.38
C VAL A 170 4.76 -1.70 0.73
N GLU A 171 5.07 -0.45 0.41
CA GLU A 171 4.15 0.67 0.63
C GLU A 171 3.08 0.73 -0.46
N ARG A 172 1.81 0.72 -0.05
CA ARG A 172 0.69 0.96 -0.95
C ARG A 172 0.01 2.29 -0.68
N THR A 173 -0.79 2.72 -1.66
CA THR A 173 -1.76 3.80 -1.46
C THR A 173 -3.06 3.22 -0.90
N ALA A 174 -4.14 4.00 -0.89
CA ALA A 174 -5.48 3.47 -0.64
C ALA A 174 -5.83 2.26 -1.53
N ILE A 175 -5.20 2.16 -2.71
CA ILE A 175 -5.40 1.11 -3.71
C ILE A 175 -4.37 -0.02 -3.50
N PRO A 176 -4.77 -1.30 -3.59
CA PRO A 176 -3.85 -2.45 -3.52
C PRO A 176 -2.78 -2.45 -4.62
N VAL A 177 -1.60 -3.01 -4.33
CA VAL A 177 -0.45 -3.06 -5.27
C VAL A 177 -0.66 -3.95 -6.49
N HIS A 178 -1.62 -4.87 -6.46
CA HIS A 178 -1.90 -5.79 -7.57
C HIS A 178 -2.90 -5.22 -8.58
N VAL A 179 -3.52 -4.06 -8.28
CA VAL A 179 -4.42 -3.38 -9.20
C VAL A 179 -3.59 -2.75 -10.31
N THR A 180 -3.92 -3.06 -11.56
CA THR A 180 -3.17 -2.50 -12.69
C THR A 180 -3.57 -1.04 -12.93
N VAL A 181 -2.70 -0.29 -13.61
CA VAL A 181 -2.99 1.08 -14.02
C VAL A 181 -4.21 1.15 -14.94
N ASP A 182 -4.46 0.12 -15.73
CA ASP A 182 -5.63 0.06 -16.62
C ASP A 182 -6.91 -0.23 -15.83
N ASP A 183 -6.89 -1.18 -14.88
CA ASP A 183 -8.04 -1.41 -13.97
C ASP A 183 -8.39 -0.14 -13.19
N ALA A 184 -7.37 0.56 -12.67
CA ALA A 184 -7.57 1.82 -11.96
C ALA A 184 -8.11 2.93 -12.88
N ARG A 185 -7.72 2.95 -14.16
CA ARG A 185 -8.24 3.94 -15.13
C ARG A 185 -9.71 3.69 -15.45
N ASP A 186 -10.10 2.43 -15.58
CA ASP A 186 -11.46 2.04 -15.98
C ASP A 186 -12.46 2.27 -14.84
N GLU A 187 -12.02 2.17 -13.58
CA GLU A 187 -12.89 2.26 -12.40
C GLU A 187 -12.87 3.61 -11.68
N LEU A 188 -11.77 4.37 -11.75
CA LEU A 188 -11.64 5.62 -10.99
C LEU A 188 -12.08 6.85 -11.80
N PRO A 189 -12.78 7.80 -11.17
CA PRO A 189 -12.95 9.14 -11.73
C PRO A 189 -11.59 9.79 -12.08
N PRO A 190 -11.52 10.63 -13.13
CA PRO A 190 -10.26 11.19 -13.62
C PRO A 190 -9.39 11.89 -12.57
N ASP A 191 -10.01 12.61 -11.63
CA ASP A 191 -9.30 13.34 -10.58
C ASP A 191 -8.64 12.38 -9.56
N LEU A 192 -9.36 11.32 -9.18
CA LEU A 192 -8.84 10.27 -8.29
C LEU A 192 -7.77 9.44 -8.98
N PHE A 193 -7.97 9.10 -10.26
CA PHE A 193 -6.97 8.39 -11.06
C PHE A 193 -5.68 9.20 -11.18
N LYS A 194 -5.79 10.51 -11.45
CA LYS A 194 -4.64 11.41 -11.47
C LYS A 194 -3.93 11.44 -10.10
N ALA A 195 -4.67 11.63 -9.01
CA ALA A 195 -4.11 11.68 -7.67
C ALA A 195 -3.38 10.37 -7.30
N TYR A 196 -3.90 9.22 -7.77
CA TYR A 196 -3.26 7.92 -7.63
C TYR A 196 -1.93 7.84 -8.40
N LEU A 197 -1.92 8.20 -9.69
CA LEU A 197 -0.72 8.18 -10.53
C LEU A 197 0.41 9.09 -10.01
N ASP A 198 0.05 10.19 -9.36
CA ASP A 198 1.03 11.10 -8.75
C ASP A 198 1.73 10.48 -7.52
N GLN A 199 1.16 9.42 -6.92
CA GLN A 199 1.73 8.74 -5.75
C GLN A 199 2.52 7.47 -6.08
N ILE A 200 2.16 6.76 -7.15
CA ILE A 200 2.71 5.44 -7.46
C ILE A 200 3.75 5.44 -8.57
N ASP A 201 4.69 4.51 -8.53
CA ASP A 201 5.56 4.19 -9.66
C ASP A 201 4.85 3.31 -10.70
N GLY A 202 5.57 2.87 -11.75
CA GLY A 202 5.00 2.04 -12.82
C GLY A 202 4.53 0.65 -12.37
N SER A 203 4.83 0.22 -11.15
CA SER A 203 4.43 -1.06 -10.57
C SER A 203 3.24 -0.96 -9.61
N GLY A 204 2.70 0.23 -9.37
CA GLY A 204 1.59 0.44 -8.43
C GLY A 204 2.02 0.65 -6.97
N VAL A 205 3.32 0.62 -6.70
CA VAL A 205 3.92 0.86 -5.38
C VAL A 205 4.15 2.36 -5.16
N VAL A 206 4.05 2.83 -3.91
CA VAL A 206 4.27 4.25 -3.60
C VAL A 206 5.70 4.67 -3.94
N ARG A 207 5.84 5.80 -4.63
CA ARG A 207 7.15 6.37 -4.98
C ARG A 207 7.90 6.79 -3.70
N PRO A 208 9.22 6.57 -3.66
CA PRO A 208 10.10 7.19 -2.68
C PRO A 208 9.90 8.69 -2.63
N ARG A 209 9.86 9.20 -1.39
CA ARG A 209 9.75 10.62 -1.10
C ARG A 209 11.13 11.28 -1.25
N THR A 210 11.63 11.35 -2.48
CA THR A 210 12.94 11.97 -2.78
C THR A 210 12.75 13.29 -3.49
N ASP A 211 13.64 14.25 -3.25
CA ASP A 211 13.62 15.54 -3.97
C ASP A 211 13.97 15.41 -5.46
N TRP A 212 14.42 14.23 -5.89
CA TRP A 212 14.86 13.98 -7.25
C TRP A 212 13.71 13.77 -8.22
N ALA A 213 13.84 14.41 -9.38
CA ALA A 213 12.97 14.24 -10.54
C ALA A 213 13.80 14.46 -11.81
N PRO A 214 13.40 13.87 -12.96
CA PRO A 214 14.03 14.16 -14.25
C PRO A 214 14.11 15.67 -14.49
N GLY A 215 15.30 16.18 -14.78
CA GLY A 215 15.56 17.60 -15.04
C GLY A 215 15.98 18.43 -13.82
N ARG A 216 15.92 17.90 -12.59
CA ARG A 216 16.56 18.55 -11.44
C ARG A 216 18.08 18.28 -11.44
N ALA A 217 18.87 19.30 -11.13
CA ALA A 217 20.35 19.21 -11.06
C ALA A 217 20.82 18.49 -9.79
N MET A 218 20.36 17.25 -9.61
CA MET A 218 20.69 16.37 -8.51
C MET A 218 20.87 14.96 -9.05
N ALA A 219 21.79 14.21 -8.43
CA ALA A 219 21.99 12.82 -8.77
C ALA A 219 20.72 12.02 -8.43
N PRO A 220 20.33 11.02 -9.25
CA PRO A 220 19.27 10.10 -8.87
C PRO A 220 19.59 9.50 -7.51
N PRO A 221 18.61 9.42 -6.59
CA PRO A 221 18.78 8.95 -5.23
C PRO A 221 18.96 7.43 -5.17
N ALA A 222 19.10 6.77 -6.33
CA ALA A 222 19.44 5.37 -6.42
C ALA A 222 20.95 5.20 -6.15
N PRO A 223 21.34 4.41 -5.14
CA PRO A 223 22.72 3.96 -5.02
C PRO A 223 23.13 3.25 -6.33
N PRO A 224 24.37 3.41 -6.80
CA PRO A 224 24.85 2.72 -7.99
C PRO A 224 24.57 1.20 -7.90
N GLY A 225 23.87 0.65 -8.90
CA GLY A 225 23.57 -0.79 -8.98
C GLY A 225 22.29 -1.26 -8.28
N ARG A 226 21.53 -0.40 -7.59
CA ARG A 226 20.24 -0.80 -6.98
C ARG A 226 19.06 -0.52 -7.90
N LEU A 227 18.29 -1.57 -8.23
CA LEU A 227 16.96 -1.48 -8.80
C LEU A 227 15.94 -1.61 -7.67
N SER A 228 15.49 -0.51 -7.09
CA SER A 228 14.15 -0.38 -6.53
C SER A 228 14.03 0.98 -5.86
N ALA A 229 12.88 1.60 -6.11
CA ALA A 229 12.41 2.83 -5.54
C ALA A 229 11.99 2.59 -4.07
N ALA A 230 12.97 2.28 -3.21
CA ALA A 230 12.74 2.05 -1.80
C ALA A 230 13.41 3.15 -0.96
N TRP A 231 12.63 3.70 -0.03
CA TRP A 231 12.98 4.30 1.28
C TRP A 231 14.12 5.34 1.40
N THR A 232 13.83 6.42 2.12
CA THR A 232 14.78 7.50 2.39
C THR A 232 15.48 7.39 3.74
N ASP A 233 15.40 6.26 4.45
CA ASP A 233 16.02 6.10 5.77
C ASP A 233 17.56 6.11 5.70
N ALA A 234 18.20 6.45 6.82
CA ALA A 234 19.65 6.59 6.88
C ALA A 234 20.39 5.26 6.57
N ALA A 235 19.82 4.12 6.95
CA ALA A 235 20.40 2.81 6.65
C ALA A 235 20.30 2.49 5.15
N TRP A 236 19.17 2.79 4.50
CA TRP A 236 19.05 2.66 3.04
C TRP A 236 20.03 3.54 2.27
N ARG A 237 20.22 4.80 2.69
CA ARG A 237 21.18 5.71 2.06
C ARG A 237 22.65 5.28 2.21
N SER A 238 22.96 4.49 3.24
CA SER A 238 24.34 4.11 3.57
C SER A 238 24.71 2.68 3.14
N ASN A 239 23.73 1.83 2.81
CA ASN A 239 23.99 0.46 2.39
C ASN A 239 24.47 0.37 0.94
N THR A 240 25.68 -0.15 0.73
CA THR A 240 26.38 -0.18 -0.57
C THR A 240 26.36 -1.53 -1.28
N ASP A 241 25.78 -2.61 -0.71
CA ASP A 241 25.66 -3.89 -1.42
C ASP A 241 24.33 -4.01 -2.19
N PRO A 242 24.31 -3.75 -3.51
CA PRO A 242 23.08 -3.70 -4.30
C PRO A 242 22.31 -5.01 -4.39
N ALA A 243 22.93 -6.13 -4.01
CA ALA A 243 22.34 -7.45 -4.18
C ALA A 243 22.10 -8.18 -2.85
N SER A 244 22.17 -7.50 -1.71
CA SER A 244 21.90 -8.12 -0.40
C SER A 244 20.52 -8.79 -0.27
N GLY A 245 19.56 -8.46 -1.14
CA GLY A 245 18.24 -9.10 -1.21
C GLY A 245 17.98 -9.95 -2.46
N VAL A 246 18.89 -9.94 -3.44
CA VAL A 246 18.77 -10.72 -4.68
C VAL A 246 19.80 -11.84 -4.64
N THR A 247 19.34 -13.08 -4.60
CA THR A 247 20.21 -14.26 -4.52
C THR A 247 20.01 -15.18 -5.72
N GLY A 248 21.05 -15.96 -6.05
CA GLY A 248 20.99 -16.95 -7.12
C GLY A 248 21.00 -16.36 -8.53
N GLU A 249 20.32 -17.03 -9.46
CA GLU A 249 20.38 -16.79 -10.91
C GLU A 249 20.04 -15.34 -11.31
N VAL A 250 19.13 -14.68 -10.58
CA VAL A 250 18.74 -13.29 -10.80
C VAL A 250 19.91 -12.33 -10.51
N ARG A 251 20.69 -12.61 -9.46
CA ARG A 251 21.89 -11.83 -9.11
C ARG A 251 22.92 -11.90 -10.23
N ASP A 252 23.15 -13.10 -10.76
CA ASP A 252 24.11 -13.32 -11.84
C ASP A 252 23.71 -12.59 -13.13
N ILE A 253 22.40 -12.55 -13.45
CA ILE A 253 21.88 -11.80 -14.60
C ILE A 253 22.10 -10.30 -14.41
N LEU A 254 21.81 -9.77 -13.22
CA LEU A 254 21.98 -8.35 -12.90
C LEU A 254 23.45 -7.94 -12.91
N ASP A 255 24.34 -8.72 -12.31
CA ASP A 255 25.79 -8.43 -12.27
C ASP A 255 26.37 -8.33 -13.68
N ARG A 256 25.99 -9.24 -14.58
CA ARG A 256 26.41 -9.16 -15.98
C ARG A 256 25.77 -7.99 -16.73
N SER A 257 24.55 -7.60 -16.39
CA SER A 257 23.92 -6.42 -16.98
C SER A 257 24.62 -5.13 -16.53
N LEU A 258 25.04 -5.06 -15.26
CA LEU A 258 25.76 -3.92 -14.69
C LEU A 258 27.20 -3.81 -15.22
N SER A 259 27.82 -4.92 -15.62
CA SER A 259 29.10 -4.93 -16.32
C SER A 259 29.02 -4.54 -17.80
N GLY A 260 27.81 -4.21 -18.30
CA GLY A 260 27.59 -3.75 -19.67
C GLY A 260 27.46 -4.88 -20.71
N GLU A 261 27.37 -6.13 -20.27
CA GLU A 261 27.15 -7.25 -21.19
C GLU A 261 25.65 -7.38 -21.54
N ARG A 262 25.36 -7.53 -22.83
CA ARG A 262 23.99 -7.62 -23.36
C ARG A 262 23.28 -8.89 -22.86
N ARG A 263 22.08 -8.73 -22.32
CA ARG A 263 21.21 -9.83 -21.90
C ARG A 263 20.48 -10.46 -23.08
N SER A 264 20.23 -11.76 -22.98
CA SER A 264 19.29 -12.47 -23.85
C SER A 264 17.84 -12.11 -23.50
N VAL A 265 16.92 -12.36 -24.44
CA VAL A 265 15.48 -12.17 -24.20
C VAL A 265 14.99 -13.03 -23.03
N GLU A 266 15.52 -14.26 -22.93
CA GLU A 266 15.17 -15.21 -21.88
C GLU A 266 15.59 -14.72 -20.49
N GLU A 267 16.78 -14.13 -20.37
CA GLU A 267 17.25 -13.48 -19.13
C GLU A 267 16.40 -12.26 -18.78
N ILE A 268 15.98 -11.46 -19.77
CA ILE A 268 15.10 -10.30 -19.54
C ILE A 268 13.73 -10.78 -19.04
N GLU A 269 13.13 -11.78 -19.68
CA GLU A 269 11.86 -12.36 -19.23
C GLU A 269 11.95 -12.92 -17.81
N ARG A 270 13.10 -13.49 -17.44
CA ARG A 270 13.34 -14.00 -16.09
C ARG A 270 13.44 -12.88 -15.06
N LEU A 271 14.06 -11.76 -15.40
CA LEU A 271 14.06 -10.56 -14.54
C LEU A 271 12.65 -10.02 -14.29
N PHE A 272 11.75 -10.08 -15.28
CA PHE A 272 10.37 -9.64 -15.11
C PHE A 272 9.48 -10.60 -14.32
N ARG A 273 9.90 -11.86 -14.14
CA ARG A 273 9.14 -12.89 -13.40
C ARG A 273 9.65 -13.12 -11.97
N ALA A 274 10.83 -12.61 -11.64
CA ALA A 274 11.46 -12.72 -10.32
C ALA A 274 10.93 -11.65 -9.36
#